data_AF-A0AAV6IP82-F1
#
_entry.id   AF-A0AAV6IP82-F1
#
_cell.length_a   1.000
_cell.length_b   1.000
_cell.length_c   1.000
_cell.angle_alpha   90.00
_cell.angle_beta   90.00
_cell.angle_gamma   90.00
#
_symmetry.space_group_name_H-M   'P 1'
#
loop_
_entity.id
_entity.type
_entity.pdbx_description
1 polymer ?
#
loop_
_entity_poly.entity_id
_entity_poly.type
_entity_poly.pdbx_seq_one_letter_code
_entity_poly.pdbx_strand_id
1 'polypeptide(L)'
;MVNPEGITDSGCTIHACSKKEFFDTFQEKDGGSLFLGDGTPCQIRGFGNVKIKMFDGAVRTLGGVAYVPKLRRNLISLSRMDSIGCKYFASWRWSHENHSRQ
;
A
#
# COMPACT_ATOMS: atom_id res chain seq x y z
N MET A 1 10.21 -4.65 7.30
CA MET A 1 10.37 -3.52 6.36
C MET A 1 9.69 -3.88 5.06
N VAL A 2 8.82 -3.02 4.53
CA VAL A 2 8.04 -3.31 3.31
C VAL A 2 8.72 -2.69 2.10
N ASN A 3 8.99 -3.49 1.08
CA ASN A 3 9.36 -3.00 -0.26
C ASN A 3 8.10 -2.46 -0.95
N PRO A 4 8.17 -1.34 -1.71
CA PRO A 4 7.01 -0.61 -2.21
C PRO A 4 6.26 -1.29 -3.38
N GLU A 5 6.18 -2.62 -3.42
CA GLU A 5 5.33 -3.35 -4.36
C GLU A 5 3.84 -3.17 -3.99
N GLY A 6 3.31 -1.98 -4.25
CA GLY A 6 1.94 -1.57 -4.03
C GLY A 6 1.36 -0.86 -5.25
N ILE A 7 0.04 -0.76 -5.31
CA ILE A 7 -0.62 0.09 -6.32
C ILE A 7 -0.69 1.49 -5.73
N THR A 8 -0.16 2.43 -6.49
CA THR A 8 -0.17 3.85 -6.20
C THR A 8 -1.37 4.46 -6.89
N ASP A 9 -2.36 4.93 -6.10
CA ASP A 9 -3.64 5.43 -6.61
C ASP A 9 -3.86 6.87 -6.14
N SER A 10 -4.00 7.80 -7.09
CA SER A 10 -4.26 9.22 -6.83
C SER A 10 -5.69 9.47 -6.34
N GLY A 11 -6.63 8.56 -6.62
CA GLY A 11 -8.00 8.61 -6.11
C GLY A 11 -8.15 7.99 -4.72
N CYS A 12 -7.13 7.28 -4.22
CA CYS A 12 -7.19 6.65 -2.91
C CYS A 12 -6.89 7.66 -1.80
N THR A 13 -7.75 7.74 -0.80
CA THR A 13 -7.61 8.65 0.35
C THR A 13 -6.91 8.03 1.55
N ILE A 14 -6.65 6.71 1.52
CA ILE A 14 -6.08 5.95 2.65
C ILE A 14 -4.88 5.09 2.22
N HIS A 15 -3.97 4.83 3.17
CA HIS A 15 -3.01 3.74 3.02
C HIS A 15 -3.65 2.44 3.52
N ALA A 16 -3.50 1.33 2.79
CA ALA A 16 -3.99 0.03 3.23
C ALA A 16 -2.93 -1.07 3.04
N CYS A 17 -2.82 -1.95 4.03
CA CYS A 17 -1.88 -3.07 4.04
C CYS A 17 -2.61 -4.38 4.33
N SER A 18 -2.25 -5.42 3.59
CA SER A 18 -2.83 -6.76 3.71
C SER A 18 -2.17 -7.64 4.76
N LYS A 19 -0.95 -7.29 5.19
CA LYS A 19 -0.12 -8.11 6.07
C LYS A 19 0.07 -7.44 7.42
N LYS A 20 -0.46 -8.06 8.48
CA LYS A 20 -0.37 -7.56 9.86
C LYS A 20 1.07 -7.48 10.37
N GLU A 21 1.96 -8.37 9.90
CA GLU A 21 3.39 -8.41 10.26
C GLU A 21 4.19 -7.16 9.84
N PHE A 22 3.62 -6.32 8.97
CA PHE A 22 4.28 -5.09 8.49
C PHE A 22 4.04 -3.88 9.39
N PHE A 23 3.18 -4.03 10.39
CA PHE A 23 2.83 -2.97 11.31
C PHE A 23 3.79 -2.92 12.48
N ASP A 24 4.46 -1.79 12.65
CA ASP A 24 5.28 -1.49 13.83
C ASP A 24 4.40 -1.17 15.05
N THR A 25 3.26 -0.54 14.79
CA THR A 25 2.19 -0.33 15.77
C THR A 25 0.90 -0.86 15.18
N PHE A 26 0.07 -1.51 15.99
CA PHE A 26 -1.22 -2.02 15.53
C PHE A 26 -2.26 -1.88 16.62
N GLN A 27 -3.39 -1.28 16.25
CA GLN A 27 -4.60 -1.27 17.06
C GLN A 27 -5.69 -2.02 16.30
N GLU A 28 -6.17 -3.10 16.92
CA GLU A 28 -7.34 -3.81 16.42
C GLU A 28 -8.58 -2.94 16.66
N LYS A 29 -9.28 -2.62 15.57
CA LYS A 29 -10.45 -1.73 15.58
C LYS A 29 -11.24 -1.95 14.30
N ASP A 30 -12.57 -2.04 14.43
CA ASP A 30 -13.44 -2.02 13.26
C ASP A 30 -13.39 -0.63 12.60
N GLY A 31 -12.84 -0.59 11.39
CA GLY A 31 -12.72 0.61 10.58
C GLY A 31 -13.80 0.74 9.50
N GLY A 32 -14.80 -0.15 9.50
CA GLY A 32 -15.79 -0.24 8.44
C GLY A 32 -15.26 -0.96 7.18
N SER A 33 -15.76 -0.54 6.02
CA SER A 33 -15.43 -1.17 4.73
C SER A 33 -14.71 -0.23 3.78
N LEU A 34 -13.62 -0.72 3.19
CA LEU A 34 -12.97 -0.16 2.02
C LEU A 34 -13.60 -0.75 0.76
N PHE A 35 -14.04 0.08 -0.18
CA PHE A 35 -14.53 -0.39 -1.47
C PHE A 35 -13.39 -0.38 -2.49
N LEU A 36 -13.21 -1.51 -3.17
CA LEU A 36 -12.26 -1.62 -4.28
C LEU A 36 -12.85 -0.98 -5.54
N GLY A 37 -12.03 -0.83 -6.60
CA GLY A 37 -12.46 -0.24 -7.86
C GLY A 37 -13.59 -1.00 -8.57
N ASP A 38 -13.82 -2.27 -8.22
CA ASP A 38 -14.94 -3.10 -8.69
C ASP A 38 -16.18 -3.03 -7.76
N GLY A 39 -16.15 -2.18 -6.73
CA GLY A 39 -17.22 -2.06 -5.73
C GLY A 39 -17.21 -3.16 -4.66
N THR A 40 -16.26 -4.08 -4.67
CA THR A 40 -16.16 -5.13 -3.65
C THR A 40 -15.82 -4.52 -2.28
N PRO A 41 -16.63 -4.75 -1.23
CA PRO A 41 -16.33 -4.29 0.11
C PRO A 41 -15.28 -5.18 0.78
N CYS A 42 -14.27 -4.55 1.37
CA CYS A 42 -13.22 -5.18 2.14
C CYS A 42 -13.19 -4.60 3.56
N GLN A 43 -13.33 -5.46 4.57
CA GLN A 43 -13.36 -5.03 5.96
C GLN A 43 -12.00 -4.54 6.44
N ILE A 44 -11.98 -3.37 7.09
CA ILE A 44 -10.83 -2.84 7.81
C ILE A 44 -10.84 -3.41 9.23
N ARG A 45 -9.80 -4.15 9.59
CA ARG A 45 -9.69 -4.84 10.88
C ARG A 45 -8.82 -4.12 11.91
N GLY A 46 -8.23 -3.01 11.55
CA GLY A 46 -7.41 -2.22 12.46
C GLY A 46 -6.60 -1.18 11.73
N PHE A 47 -5.83 -0.42 12.51
CA PHE A 47 -4.98 0.65 12.02
C PHE A 47 -3.62 0.60 12.69
N GLY A 48 -2.63 1.22 12.03
CA GLY A 48 -1.33 1.32 12.63
C GLY A 48 -0.28 1.98 11.74
N ASN A 49 0.97 1.86 12.16
CA ASN A 49 2.10 2.46 11.47
C ASN A 49 2.89 1.40 10.71
N VAL A 50 3.27 1.69 9.47
CA VAL A 50 4.08 0.80 8.61
C VAL A 50 5.33 1.54 8.16
N LYS A 51 6.50 0.89 8.26
CA LYS A 51 7.74 1.39 7.67
C LYS A 51 7.91 0.91 6.22
N ILE A 52 8.08 1.87 5.32
CA ILE A 52 8.37 1.64 3.90
C ILE A 52 9.79 2.08 3.58
N LYS A 53 10.46 1.34 2.71
CA LYS A 53 11.75 1.75 2.14
C LYS A 53 11.51 2.37 0.76
N MET A 54 11.96 3.60 0.58
CA MET A 54 11.85 4.34 -0.68
C MET A 54 12.97 3.95 -1.65
N PHE A 55 12.85 4.38 -2.91
CA PHE A 55 13.85 4.11 -3.95
C PHE A 55 15.21 4.75 -3.66
N ASP A 56 15.23 5.89 -2.97
CA ASP A 56 16.44 6.59 -2.51
C ASP A 56 17.11 5.87 -1.32
N GLY A 57 16.54 4.74 -0.88
CA GLY A 57 17.00 3.97 0.27
C GLY A 57 16.49 4.49 1.61
N ALA A 58 15.84 5.65 1.66
CA ALA A 58 15.31 6.22 2.90
C ALA A 58 14.14 5.37 3.43
N VAL A 59 14.08 5.25 4.75
CA VAL A 59 12.96 4.58 5.44
C VAL A 59 12.00 5.65 5.94
N ARG A 60 10.72 5.51 5.61
CA ARG A 60 9.65 6.42 6.04
C ARG A 60 8.56 5.65 6.76
N THR A 61 7.95 6.30 7.75
CA THR A 61 6.82 5.74 8.48
C THR A 61 5.52 6.30 7.91
N LEU A 62 4.65 5.41 7.43
CA LEU A 62 3.26 5.74 7.11
C LEU A 62 2.41 5.52 8.35
N GLY A 63 1.75 6.58 8.83
CA GLY A 63 0.82 6.50 9.95
C GLY A 63 -0.63 6.33 9.49
N GLY A 64 -1.45 5.69 10.34
CA GLY A 64 -2.88 5.50 10.07
C GLY A 64 -3.16 4.56 8.89
N VAL A 65 -2.27 3.60 8.65
CA VAL A 65 -2.44 2.57 7.61
C VAL A 65 -3.56 1.63 8.04
N ALA A 66 -4.55 1.41 7.19
CA ALA A 66 -5.63 0.46 7.41
C ALA A 66 -5.16 -0.97 7.17
N TYR A 67 -5.50 -1.89 8.07
CA TYR A 67 -5.26 -3.32 7.89
C TYR A 67 -6.46 -3.99 7.23
N VAL A 68 -6.25 -4.54 6.04
CA VAL A 68 -7.29 -5.14 5.20
C VAL A 68 -6.79 -6.51 4.69
N PRO A 69 -7.02 -7.61 5.43
CA PRO A 69 -6.42 -8.91 5.09
C PRO A 69 -6.83 -9.48 3.72
N LYS A 70 -8.01 -9.09 3.21
CA LYS A 70 -8.52 -9.55 1.91
C LYS A 70 -7.90 -8.84 0.71
N LEU A 71 -7.06 -7.83 0.95
CA LEU A 71 -6.47 -7.03 -0.10
C LEU A 71 -5.32 -7.78 -0.78
N ARG A 72 -5.31 -7.85 -2.12
CA ARG A 72 -4.29 -8.61 -2.88
C ARG A 72 -2.92 -7.94 -2.94
N ARG A 73 -2.89 -6.60 -2.88
CA ARG A 73 -1.69 -5.76 -2.93
C ARG A 73 -1.87 -4.58 -2.00
N ASN A 74 -0.80 -4.10 -1.38
CA ASN A 74 -0.89 -2.91 -0.54
C ASN A 74 -1.26 -1.68 -1.37
N LEU A 75 -2.07 -0.79 -0.81
CA LEU A 75 -2.49 0.46 -1.42
C LEU A 75 -1.79 1.61 -0.72
N ILE A 76 -1.11 2.45 -1.50
CA ILE A 76 -0.44 3.63 -0.98
C ILE A 76 -1.09 4.85 -1.64
N SER A 77 -1.90 5.58 -0.88
CA SER A 77 -2.47 6.85 -1.30
C SER A 77 -1.37 7.85 -1.64
N LEU A 78 -1.41 8.40 -2.87
CA LEU A 78 -0.52 9.48 -3.30
C LEU A 78 -0.86 10.81 -2.62
N SER A 79 -2.14 11.12 -2.53
CA SER A 79 -2.64 12.37 -1.96
C SER A 79 -2.26 12.55 -0.49
N ARG A 80 -2.06 11.44 0.25
CA ARG A 80 -1.52 11.48 1.62
C ARG A 80 0.02 11.53 1.68
N MET A 81 0.68 11.09 0.61
CA MET A 81 2.14 11.09 0.49
C MET A 81 2.72 12.46 0.10
N ASP A 82 1.96 13.30 -0.59
CA ASP A 82 2.32 14.71 -0.88
C ASP A 82 2.59 15.52 0.41
N SER A 83 1.94 15.17 1.53
CA SER A 83 2.21 15.77 2.84
C SER A 83 3.59 15.42 3.42
N ILE A 84 4.27 14.42 2.85
CA ILE A 84 5.59 13.90 3.27
C ILE A 84 6.70 14.35 2.28
N GLY A 85 6.36 15.19 1.28
CA GLY A 85 7.33 15.83 0.38
C GLY A 85 8.09 14.87 -0.54
N CYS A 86 7.44 13.82 -1.02
CA CYS A 86 8.09 12.77 -1.80
C CYS A 86 7.59 12.72 -3.26
N LYS A 87 8.50 12.82 -4.24
CA LYS A 87 8.18 12.69 -5.68
C LYS A 87 8.13 11.20 -6.09
N TYR A 88 7.09 10.77 -6.80
CA TYR A 88 7.04 9.42 -7.40
C TYR A 88 6.54 9.40 -8.85
N PHE A 89 7.16 8.57 -9.66
CA PHE A 89 6.73 8.17 -11.00
C PHE A 89 5.86 6.91 -10.91
N ALA A 90 4.66 6.96 -11.47
CA ALA A 90 3.75 5.82 -11.53
C ALA A 90 3.83 5.14 -12.91
N SER A 91 4.58 4.03 -13.01
CA SER A 91 4.38 3.00 -14.04
C SER A 91 5.25 1.78 -13.74
N TRP A 92 4.63 0.60 -13.62
CA TRP A 92 5.30 -0.65 -13.98
C TRP A 92 4.35 -1.49 -14.82
N ARG A 93 4.72 -1.66 -16.09
CA ARG A 93 4.18 -2.68 -16.99
C ARG A 93 5.23 -3.78 -17.09
N TRP A 94 4.84 -5.02 -16.84
CA TRP A 94 5.69 -6.18 -17.14
C TRP A 94 5.72 -6.37 -18.66
N SER A 95 6.91 -6.47 -19.25
CA SER A 95 7.09 -7.02 -20.59
C SER A 95 7.35 -8.52 -20.43
N HIS A 96 6.36 -9.34 -20.74
CA HIS A 96 6.62 -10.73 -21.08
C HIS A 96 7.23 -10.75 -22.47
N GLU A 97 8.49 -11.17 -22.59
CA GLU A 97 8.92 -11.85 -23.81
C GLU A 97 9.79 -13.04 -23.40
N ASN A 98 9.15 -14.21 -23.43
CA ASN A 98 9.86 -15.46 -23.63
C ASN A 98 10.33 -15.47 -25.08
N HIS A 99 11.62 -15.69 -25.33
CA HIS A 99 11.98 -16.60 -26.40
C HIS A 99 13.15 -17.49 -25.99
N SER A 100 12.86 -18.76 -26.12
CA SER A 100 13.69 -19.96 -26.06
C SER A 100 14.84 -19.97 -27.07
N ARG A 101 15.93 -20.67 -26.70
CA ARG A 101 17.00 -21.26 -27.57
C ARG A 101 17.78 -20.20 -28.38
N GLN A 102 19.09 -20.06 -28.30
CA GLN A 102 20.23 -20.93 -27.99
C GLN A 102 21.28 -20.13 -27.22
#